data_AF-A0A5B0RFL6-F1
#
_entry.id   AF-A0A5B0RFL6-F1
#
_cell.length_a   1.000
_cell.length_b   1.000
_cell.length_c   1.000
_cell.angle_alpha   90.00
_cell.angle_beta   90.00
_cell.angle_gamma   90.00
#
_symmetry.space_group_name_H-M   'P 1'
#
loop_
_entity.id
_entity.type
_entity.pdbx_description
1 polymer ?
#
loop_
_entity_poly.entity_id
_entity_poly.type
_entity_poly.pdbx_seq_one_letter_code
_entity_poly.pdbx_strand_id
1 'polypeptide(L)'
;MLLNAHLSLLTRNIILTLTARSFQVLTTTIPANGHLPYFTANQTLPQFALDFAPLVYLHSDEVFWPSDLNQHFDNVQPQINFTTLESYLASAQTTQDFLGSNNLQSIDPTQQEITYLSAKQPIFDLDSASWLRGVGPPDQSGKSAAASIIIAVDKTQQVGPGWVDVFYLL
;
A
#
# COMPACT_ATOMS: atom_id res chain seq x y z
N MET A 1 -72.95 -54.84 -9.46
CA MET A 1 -72.66 -54.65 -10.90
C MET A 1 -71.26 -54.05 -11.00
N LEU A 2 -70.24 -54.86 -11.32
CA LEU A 2 -69.64 -55.00 -12.67
C LEU A 2 -69.11 -53.64 -13.17
N LEU A 3 -67.86 -53.40 -13.56
CA LEU A 3 -66.71 -54.24 -13.91
C LEU A 3 -65.49 -53.30 -14.17
N ASN A 4 -64.28 -53.75 -13.80
CA ASN A 4 -62.92 -53.48 -14.35
C ASN A 4 -62.52 -52.14 -15.02
N ALA A 5 -61.37 -51.60 -14.58
CA ALA A 5 -60.18 -51.32 -15.41
C ALA A 5 -58.96 -51.03 -14.48
N HIS A 6 -58.06 -51.97 -14.19
CA HIS A 6 -56.85 -52.41 -14.91
C HIS A 6 -55.63 -51.44 -14.89
N LEU A 7 -54.51 -51.97 -14.38
CA LEU A 7 -53.08 -51.56 -14.47
C LEU A 7 -52.67 -50.26 -13.75
N SER A 8 -51.50 -50.12 -13.11
CA SER A 8 -50.42 -51.02 -12.68
C SER A 8 -49.42 -50.16 -11.86
N LEU A 9 -48.37 -50.81 -11.35
CA LEU A 9 -47.09 -50.23 -10.91
C LEU A 9 -46.96 -49.82 -9.43
N LEU A 10 -46.39 -50.78 -8.69
CA LEU A 10 -45.20 -50.65 -7.87
C LEU A 10 -45.14 -49.48 -6.88
N THR A 11 -45.30 -49.85 -5.62
CA THR A 11 -44.53 -49.35 -4.46
C THR A 11 -43.26 -48.58 -4.82
N ARG A 12 -43.18 -47.31 -4.42
CA ARG A 12 -41.89 -46.66 -4.21
C ARG A 12 -41.99 -45.66 -3.07
N ASN A 13 -41.40 -46.06 -1.94
CA ASN A 13 -41.11 -45.19 -0.80
C ASN A 13 -40.33 -43.97 -1.29
N ILE A 14 -40.90 -42.78 -1.08
CA ILE A 14 -40.20 -41.51 -1.29
C ILE A 14 -39.30 -41.31 -0.06
N ILE A 15 -38.02 -41.67 -0.19
CA ILE A 15 -36.99 -41.27 0.77
C ILE A 15 -36.45 -39.91 0.31
N LEU A 16 -36.69 -38.88 1.11
CA LEU A 16 -36.13 -37.55 0.93
C LEU A 16 -34.66 -37.58 1.40
N THR A 17 -33.70 -37.76 0.49
CA THR A 17 -32.26 -37.64 0.82
C THR A 17 -31.84 -36.18 0.76
N LEU A 18 -31.67 -35.55 1.92
CA LEU A 18 -31.02 -34.25 2.07
C LEU A 18 -29.51 -34.45 1.85
N THR A 19 -29.00 -34.18 0.64
CA THR A 19 -27.57 -34.22 0.40
C THR A 19 -26.92 -32.97 0.99
N ALA A 20 -26.34 -33.08 2.17
CA ALA A 20 -25.40 -32.10 2.69
C ALA A 20 -24.16 -32.13 1.79
N ARG A 21 -24.03 -31.15 0.88
CA ARG A 21 -22.76 -30.91 0.18
C ARG A 21 -21.80 -30.31 1.19
N SER A 22 -20.90 -31.15 1.71
CA SER A 22 -19.70 -30.67 2.39
C SER A 22 -18.88 -29.85 1.39
N PHE A 23 -18.78 -28.54 1.62
CA PHE A 23 -17.73 -27.74 1.00
C PHE A 23 -16.40 -28.21 1.61
N GLN A 24 -15.65 -29.02 0.87
CA GLN A 24 -14.25 -29.23 1.19
C GLN A 24 -13.50 -27.99 0.70
N VAL A 25 -13.04 -27.17 1.64
CA VAL A 25 -11.96 -26.24 1.36
C VAL A 25 -10.76 -27.11 0.98
N LEU A 26 -10.30 -27.03 -0.27
CA LEU A 26 -9.03 -27.63 -0.63
C LEU A 26 -7.97 -26.93 0.23
N THR A 27 -7.50 -27.61 1.27
CA THR A 27 -6.27 -27.23 1.95
C THR A 27 -5.16 -27.36 0.91
N THR A 28 -4.69 -26.25 0.36
CA THR A 28 -3.45 -26.23 -0.40
C THR A 28 -2.33 -26.62 0.56
N THR A 29 -1.88 -27.87 0.45
CA THR A 29 -0.68 -28.33 1.13
C THR A 29 0.48 -27.43 0.71
N ILE A 30 1.10 -26.79 1.71
CA ILE A 30 2.29 -25.97 1.56
C ILE A 30 3.37 -26.84 0.88
N PRO A 31 3.92 -26.44 -0.27
CA PRO A 31 5.02 -27.17 -0.89
C PRO A 31 6.22 -27.19 0.07
N ALA A 32 6.80 -28.37 0.28
CA ALA A 32 7.91 -28.62 1.20
C ALA A 32 9.25 -27.98 0.79
N ASN A 33 9.26 -27.16 -0.27
CA ASN A 33 10.42 -26.38 -0.64
C ASN A 33 10.42 -25.15 0.26
N GLY A 34 11.48 -24.94 1.04
CA GLY A 34 11.64 -23.89 2.07
C GLY A 34 11.61 -22.42 1.57
N HIS A 35 10.94 -22.17 0.45
CA HIS A 35 10.61 -20.87 -0.08
C HIS A 35 9.09 -20.68 0.12
N LEU A 36 8.71 -20.23 1.33
CA LEU A 36 7.42 -19.55 1.48
C LEU A 36 7.45 -18.36 0.51
N PRO A 37 6.34 -17.98 -0.15
CA PRO A 37 6.32 -16.82 -1.02
C PRO A 37 6.36 -15.58 -0.12
N TYR A 38 7.54 -15.27 0.43
CA TYR A 38 7.79 -13.97 1.01
C TYR A 38 7.62 -12.95 -0.11
N PHE A 39 7.06 -11.79 0.22
CA PHE A 39 7.07 -10.66 -0.70
C PHE A 39 8.52 -10.33 -1.04
N THR A 40 8.99 -10.83 -2.18
CA THR A 40 10.28 -10.41 -2.73
C THR A 40 10.12 -8.98 -3.21
N ALA A 41 11.18 -8.18 -3.22
CA ALA A 41 11.17 -6.82 -3.80
C ALA A 41 10.73 -6.78 -5.28
N ASN A 42 10.61 -7.95 -5.94
CA ASN A 42 10.21 -8.12 -7.33
C ASN A 42 8.81 -8.73 -7.51
N GLN A 43 8.03 -8.86 -6.43
CA GLN A 43 6.65 -9.35 -6.47
C GLN A 43 5.65 -8.20 -6.55
N THR A 44 4.64 -8.37 -7.41
CA THR A 44 3.51 -7.46 -7.55
C THR A 44 2.68 -7.43 -6.27
N LEU A 45 2.25 -6.23 -5.85
CA LEU A 45 1.32 -6.03 -4.73
C LEU A 45 0.13 -7.00 -4.80
N PRO A 46 -0.43 -7.45 -3.66
CA PRO A 46 -1.64 -8.27 -3.68
C PRO A 46 -2.77 -7.55 -4.41
N GLN A 47 -3.57 -8.24 -5.21
CA GLN A 47 -4.62 -7.60 -6.01
C GLN A 47 -5.62 -6.81 -5.16
N PHE A 48 -5.95 -7.31 -3.96
CA PHE A 48 -6.84 -6.59 -3.03
C PHE A 48 -6.29 -5.21 -2.65
N ALA A 49 -4.96 -5.04 -2.62
CA ALA A 49 -4.35 -3.76 -2.31
C ALA A 49 -4.69 -2.71 -3.38
N LEU A 50 -4.79 -3.13 -4.64
CA LEU A 50 -5.16 -2.25 -5.75
C LEU A 50 -6.68 -2.07 -5.84
N ASP A 51 -7.44 -3.16 -5.70
CA ASP A 51 -8.89 -3.16 -5.84
C ASP A 51 -9.59 -2.34 -4.73
N PHE A 52 -9.01 -2.33 -3.52
CA PHE A 52 -9.54 -1.61 -2.36
C PHE A 52 -8.70 -0.38 -2.00
N ALA A 53 -7.84 0.12 -2.90
CA ALA A 53 -7.16 1.38 -2.70
C ALA A 53 -8.21 2.50 -2.49
N PRO A 54 -8.07 3.33 -1.45
CA PRO A 54 -9.08 4.33 -1.12
C PRO A 54 -9.16 5.41 -2.19
N LEU A 55 -10.38 5.89 -2.45
CA LEU A 55 -10.62 7.09 -3.23
C LEU A 55 -10.50 8.33 -2.34
N VAL A 56 -9.92 9.39 -2.89
CA VAL A 56 -9.75 10.67 -2.21
C VAL A 56 -10.59 11.72 -2.91
N TYR A 57 -11.42 12.39 -2.12
CA TYR A 57 -12.21 13.52 -2.59
C TYR A 57 -11.62 14.79 -2.00
N LEU A 58 -11.13 15.67 -2.87
CA LEU A 58 -10.64 16.99 -2.51
C LEU A 58 -11.73 18.02 -2.79
N HIS A 59 -11.73 19.08 -2.00
CA HIS A 59 -12.64 20.20 -2.23
C HIS A 59 -12.28 20.88 -3.57
N SER A 60 -13.26 21.49 -4.25
CA SER A 60 -13.02 22.20 -5.51
C SER A 60 -12.03 23.36 -5.35
N ASP A 61 -11.94 23.89 -4.14
CA ASP A 61 -11.08 25.02 -3.77
C ASP A 61 -9.77 24.54 -3.12
N GLU A 62 -9.41 23.27 -3.28
CA GLU A 62 -8.09 22.76 -2.90
C GLU A 62 -7.01 23.50 -3.69
N VAL A 63 -5.95 23.91 -3.00
CA VAL A 63 -4.87 24.75 -3.58
C VAL A 63 -3.51 24.06 -3.54
N PHE A 64 -3.37 23.03 -2.71
CA PHE A 64 -2.14 22.25 -2.62
C PHE A 64 -2.17 21.12 -3.64
N TRP A 65 -3.28 20.39 -3.80
CA TRP A 65 -3.38 19.24 -4.71
C TRP A 65 -2.35 18.12 -4.40
N PRO A 66 -2.59 16.88 -4.86
CA PRO A 66 -1.59 15.81 -4.71
C PRO A 66 -0.31 16.15 -5.47
N SER A 67 0.85 15.81 -4.90
CA SER A 67 2.17 16.20 -5.42
C SER A 67 3.07 14.99 -5.66
N ASP A 68 4.13 15.19 -6.46
CA ASP A 68 5.17 14.17 -6.63
C ASP A 68 6.17 14.28 -5.47
N LEU A 69 6.36 13.17 -4.75
CA LEU A 69 7.30 13.08 -3.62
C LEU A 69 8.71 13.56 -3.98
N ASN A 70 9.16 13.35 -5.23
CA ASN A 70 10.48 13.78 -5.66
C ASN A 70 10.64 15.31 -5.58
N GLN A 71 9.59 16.06 -5.91
CA GLN A 71 9.61 17.52 -5.78
C GLN A 71 9.79 17.96 -4.33
N HIS A 72 9.24 17.21 -3.37
CA HIS A 72 9.45 17.50 -1.95
C HIS A 72 10.90 17.21 -1.54
N PHE A 73 11.49 16.09 -1.97
CA PHE A 73 12.89 15.78 -1.64
C PHE A 73 13.89 16.78 -2.22
N ASP A 74 13.60 17.37 -3.37
CA ASP A 74 14.43 18.43 -3.95
C ASP A 74 14.45 19.71 -3.09
N ASN A 75 13.45 19.91 -2.22
CA ASN A 75 13.25 21.14 -1.47
C ASN A 75 13.40 21.00 0.06
N VAL A 76 13.69 19.80 0.57
CA VAL A 76 13.98 19.58 1.99
C VAL A 76 15.38 19.00 2.21
N GLN A 77 15.92 19.15 3.41
CA GLN A 77 17.22 18.59 3.81
C GLN A 77 17.24 18.32 5.33
N PRO A 78 18.06 17.38 5.83
CA PRO A 78 18.14 17.11 7.25
C PRO A 78 18.75 18.30 8.02
N GLN A 79 18.09 18.72 9.09
CA GLN A 79 18.52 19.81 9.96
C GLN A 79 18.30 19.49 11.44
N ILE A 80 19.08 20.17 12.29
CA ILE A 80 18.92 20.24 13.74
C ILE A 80 18.90 21.72 14.10
N ASN A 81 17.86 22.21 14.78
CA ASN A 81 17.73 23.62 15.18
C ASN A 81 18.03 24.61 14.03
N PHE A 82 17.40 24.41 12.87
CA PHE A 82 17.59 25.24 11.66
C PHE A 82 19.00 25.22 11.04
N THR A 83 19.88 24.32 11.51
CA THR A 83 21.22 24.13 10.97
C THR A 83 21.29 22.81 10.21
N THR A 84 21.78 22.86 8.98
CA THR A 84 21.96 21.66 8.14
C THR A 84 22.92 20.68 8.78
N LEU A 85 22.56 19.40 8.73
CA LEU A 85 23.37 18.33 9.28
C LEU A 85 24.72 18.20 8.56
N GLU A 86 25.81 18.12 9.31
CA GLU A 86 27.18 18.08 8.76
C GLU A 86 27.43 16.83 7.90
N SER A 87 26.96 15.65 8.33
CA SER A 87 27.12 14.41 7.57
C SER A 87 26.41 14.46 6.21
N TYR A 88 25.28 15.16 6.13
CA TYR A 88 24.60 15.42 4.86
C TYR A 88 25.43 16.34 3.96
N LEU A 89 25.94 17.45 4.49
CA LEU A 89 26.79 18.37 3.72
C LEU A 89 28.06 17.68 3.20
N ALA A 90 28.65 16.79 3.98
CA ALA A 90 29.84 16.03 3.61
C ALA A 90 29.58 15.00 2.49
N SER A 91 28.35 14.53 2.33
CA SER A 91 27.99 13.52 1.32
C SER A 91 27.94 14.09 -0.10
N ALA A 92 27.64 15.38 -0.27
CA ALA A 92 27.39 16.04 -1.55
C ALA A 92 26.33 15.34 -2.44
N GLN A 93 25.35 14.67 -1.83
CA GLN A 93 24.29 13.93 -2.54
C GLN A 93 22.93 14.64 -2.47
N THR A 94 21.96 14.13 -3.23
CA THR A 94 20.57 14.58 -3.07
C THR A 94 20.01 14.15 -1.72
N THR A 95 18.92 14.78 -1.28
CA THR A 95 18.22 14.37 -0.06
C THR A 95 17.75 12.93 -0.15
N GLN A 96 17.24 12.51 -1.31
CA GLN A 96 16.80 11.14 -1.54
C GLN A 96 17.94 10.13 -1.36
N ASP A 97 19.13 10.43 -1.89
CA ASP A 97 20.32 9.59 -1.76
C ASP A 97 20.77 9.49 -0.29
N PHE A 98 20.71 10.61 0.45
CA PHE A 98 21.07 10.65 1.86
C PHE A 98 20.13 9.82 2.75
N LEU A 99 18.86 9.67 2.38
CA LEU A 99 17.90 8.84 3.12
C LEU A 99 18.15 7.32 2.94
N GLY A 100 19.14 6.92 2.13
CA GLY A 100 19.60 5.54 2.06
C GLY A 100 20.22 5.04 3.38
N SER A 101 20.06 3.75 3.68
CA SER A 101 20.45 3.15 4.96
C SER A 101 21.90 3.44 5.37
N ASN A 102 22.85 3.39 4.43
CA ASN A 102 24.28 3.64 4.73
C ASN A 102 24.56 5.07 5.18
N ASN A 103 23.86 6.04 4.59
CA ASN A 103 24.05 7.46 4.88
C ASN A 103 23.37 7.84 6.20
N LEU A 104 22.21 7.26 6.51
CA LEU A 104 21.55 7.46 7.80
C LEU A 104 22.39 6.93 8.99
N GLN A 105 23.19 5.88 8.80
CA GLN A 105 24.12 5.41 9.82
C GLN A 105 25.30 6.36 10.07
N SER A 106 25.54 7.34 9.19
CA SER A 106 26.58 8.36 9.37
C SER A 106 26.17 9.49 10.32
N ILE A 107 24.90 9.55 10.70
CA ILE A 107 24.38 10.52 11.67
C ILE A 107 24.86 10.13 13.06
N ASP A 108 25.45 11.08 13.80
CA ASP A 108 25.87 10.88 15.18
C ASP A 108 24.70 10.32 16.02
N PRO A 109 24.88 9.23 16.79
CA PRO A 109 23.82 8.66 17.62
C PRO A 109 23.09 9.66 18.53
N THR A 110 23.79 10.69 19.02
CA THR A 110 23.21 11.75 19.85
C THR A 110 22.31 12.72 19.06
N GLN A 111 22.44 12.72 17.74
CA GLN A 111 21.73 13.59 16.81
C GLN A 111 20.58 12.88 16.07
N GLN A 112 20.55 11.55 16.06
CA GLN A 112 19.58 10.75 15.28
C GLN A 112 18.12 11.06 15.64
N GLU A 113 17.80 11.24 16.92
CA GLU A 113 16.43 11.49 17.39
C GLU A 113 15.99 12.96 17.27
N ILE A 114 16.93 13.86 16.96
CA ILE A 114 16.68 15.31 16.87
C ILE A 114 16.92 15.86 15.46
N THR A 115 17.18 14.98 14.50
CA THR A 115 17.35 15.33 13.08
C THR A 115 16.02 15.21 12.35
N TYR A 116 15.61 16.26 11.65
CA TYR A 116 14.37 16.28 10.88
C TYR A 116 14.61 16.81 9.46
N LEU A 117 13.86 16.31 8.48
CA LEU A 117 13.81 16.95 7.16
C LEU A 117 13.10 18.31 7.30
N SER A 118 13.82 19.35 6.91
CA SER A 118 13.37 20.74 6.99
C SER A 118 13.51 21.40 5.61
N ALA A 119 12.66 22.36 5.31
CA ALA A 119 12.72 23.08 4.03
C ALA A 119 14.08 23.77 3.85
N LYS A 120 14.61 23.71 2.62
CA LYS A 120 15.88 24.39 2.25
C LYS A 120 15.74 25.90 2.26
N GLN A 121 14.54 26.41 2.01
CA GLN A 121 14.19 27.82 1.97
C GLN A 121 12.95 28.08 2.85
N PRO A 122 12.75 29.31 3.36
CA PRO A 122 11.53 29.67 4.09
C PRO A 122 10.26 29.44 3.25
N ILE A 123 9.19 28.97 3.88
CA ILE A 123 7.93 28.61 3.20
C ILE A 123 6.78 29.60 3.49
N PHE A 124 7.09 30.76 4.08
CA PHE A 124 6.07 31.74 4.46
C PHE A 124 5.45 32.47 3.25
N ASP A 125 6.16 32.45 2.12
CA ASP A 125 5.67 32.94 0.83
C ASP A 125 5.43 31.73 -0.09
N LEU A 126 4.17 31.43 -0.37
CA LEU A 126 3.78 30.29 -1.20
C LEU A 126 4.19 30.43 -2.67
N ASP A 127 4.47 31.64 -3.14
CA ASP A 127 4.99 31.84 -4.50
C ASP A 127 6.46 31.39 -4.57
N SER A 128 7.23 31.65 -3.50
CA SER A 128 8.60 31.16 -3.34
C SER A 128 8.68 29.65 -3.00
N ALA A 129 7.61 29.09 -2.43
CA ALA A 129 7.48 27.68 -2.06
C ALA A 129 6.47 26.93 -2.94
N SER A 130 6.47 27.23 -4.24
CA SER A 130 5.53 26.63 -5.22
C SER A 130 5.59 25.11 -5.28
N TRP A 131 6.70 24.49 -4.86
CA TRP A 131 6.86 23.03 -4.72
C TRP A 131 5.92 22.39 -3.68
N LEU A 132 5.32 23.17 -2.78
CA LEU A 132 4.25 22.70 -1.89
C LEU A 132 2.92 22.52 -2.64
N ARG A 133 2.79 23.10 -3.83
CA ARG A 133 1.67 22.88 -4.74
C ARG A 133 2.01 21.68 -5.62
N GLY A 134 1.13 20.70 -5.59
CA GLY A 134 1.16 19.53 -6.43
C GLY A 134 0.71 19.81 -7.87
N VAL A 135 0.33 18.73 -8.55
CA VAL A 135 0.20 18.71 -10.02
C VAL A 135 -1.14 19.24 -10.53
N GLY A 136 -1.99 19.75 -9.64
CA GLY A 136 -3.32 20.28 -9.97
C GLY A 136 -4.46 19.26 -9.86
N PRO A 137 -5.66 19.62 -10.37
CA PRO A 137 -6.85 18.78 -10.27
C PRO A 137 -6.73 17.50 -11.08
N PRO A 138 -7.53 16.47 -10.73
CA PRO A 138 -7.59 15.24 -11.51
C PRO A 138 -8.11 15.49 -12.93
N ASP A 139 -7.74 14.60 -13.85
CA ASP A 139 -8.22 14.59 -15.23
C ASP A 139 -9.72 14.23 -15.34
N GLN A 140 -10.22 14.18 -16.58
CA GLN A 140 -11.63 13.84 -16.86
C GLN A 140 -12.04 12.43 -16.41
N SER A 141 -11.07 11.55 -16.15
CA SER A 141 -11.27 10.19 -15.63
C SER A 141 -11.14 10.12 -14.10
N GLY A 142 -10.93 11.26 -13.43
CA GLY A 142 -10.74 11.34 -11.98
C GLY A 142 -9.33 10.97 -11.52
N LYS A 143 -8.33 10.93 -12.42
CA LYS A 143 -6.95 10.56 -12.08
C LYS A 143 -6.08 11.79 -11.87
N SER A 144 -5.33 11.80 -10.76
CA SER A 144 -4.23 12.76 -10.57
C SER A 144 -3.01 12.33 -11.38
N ALA A 145 -2.19 13.29 -11.82
CA ALA A 145 -0.87 13.02 -12.39
C ALA A 145 0.20 12.75 -11.32
N ALA A 146 -0.12 12.95 -10.03
CA ALA A 146 0.79 12.70 -8.92
C ALA A 146 0.89 11.20 -8.63
N ALA A 147 2.05 10.79 -8.13
CA ALA A 147 2.24 9.43 -7.65
C ALA A 147 1.48 9.20 -6.34
N SER A 148 1.00 7.97 -6.14
CA SER A 148 0.55 7.49 -4.83
C SER A 148 1.53 6.43 -4.33
N ILE A 149 1.65 6.32 -3.00
CA ILE A 149 2.58 5.39 -2.37
C ILE A 149 1.77 4.31 -1.68
N ILE A 150 2.05 3.06 -2.03
CA ILE A 150 1.52 1.89 -1.33
C ILE A 150 2.68 1.21 -0.62
N ILE A 151 2.56 1.06 0.69
CA ILE A 151 3.52 0.32 1.51
C ILE A 151 2.87 -1.00 1.88
N ALA A 152 3.41 -2.11 1.37
CA ALA A 152 3.01 -3.46 1.74
C ALA A 152 4.05 -4.07 2.67
N VAL A 153 3.60 -4.55 3.83
CA VAL A 153 4.44 -5.17 4.85
C VAL A 153 4.05 -6.64 4.96
N ASP A 154 4.98 -7.52 4.58
CA ASP A 154 4.84 -8.96 4.75
C ASP A 154 4.89 -9.33 6.23
N LYS A 155 3.83 -10.00 6.70
CA LYS A 155 3.70 -10.41 8.11
C LYS A 155 4.02 -11.87 8.35
N THR A 156 4.57 -12.56 7.36
CA THR A 156 4.84 -14.01 7.41
C THR A 156 5.67 -14.40 8.64
N GLN A 157 6.66 -13.59 9.01
CA GLN A 157 7.53 -13.86 10.16
C GLN A 157 6.85 -13.65 11.52
N GLN A 158 5.74 -12.91 11.59
CA GLN A 158 5.05 -12.63 12.85
C GLN A 158 3.80 -13.49 13.05
N VAL A 159 3.04 -13.78 12.00
CA VAL A 159 1.72 -14.41 12.10
C VAL A 159 1.51 -15.59 11.15
N GLY A 160 2.55 -16.01 10.43
CA GLY A 160 2.46 -17.07 9.42
C GLY A 160 2.12 -16.54 8.02
N PRO A 161 2.19 -17.40 7.00
CA PRO A 161 2.10 -16.97 5.60
C PRO A 161 0.70 -16.47 5.23
N GLY A 162 0.65 -15.58 4.23
CA GLY A 162 -0.60 -15.07 3.65
C GLY A 162 -1.15 -13.79 4.30
N TRP A 163 -0.42 -13.21 5.25
CA TRP A 163 -0.79 -11.96 5.91
C TRP A 163 0.09 -10.82 5.43
N VAL A 164 -0.53 -9.75 4.92
CA VAL A 164 0.14 -8.55 4.45
C VAL A 164 -0.63 -7.34 4.96
N ASP A 165 0.06 -6.44 5.67
CA ASP A 165 -0.48 -5.14 6.03
C ASP A 165 -0.23 -4.17 4.86
N VAL A 166 -1.26 -3.41 4.45
CA VAL A 166 -1.16 -2.46 3.34
C VAL A 166 -1.52 -1.06 3.84
N PHE A 167 -0.63 -0.10 3.59
CA PHE A 167 -0.81 1.30 3.92
C PHE A 167 -0.79 2.14 2.64
N TYR A 168 -1.68 3.13 2.58
CA TYR A 168 -1.86 4.02 1.43
C TYR A 168 -1.48 5.43 1.84
N LEU A 169 -0.63 6.07 1.05
CA LEU A 169 -0.25 7.47 1.21
C LEU A 169 -0.42 8.20 -0.14
N LEU A 170 -0.80 9.46 -0.04
CA LEU A 170 -1.28 10.31 -1.13
C LEU A 170 -0.55 11.64 -1.12
#